data_AF-A0A932CLG6-F1
#
_entry.id   AF-A0A932CLG6-F1
#
_cell.length_a   1.000
_cell.length_b   1.000
_cell.length_c   1.000
_cell.angle_alpha   90.00
_cell.angle_beta   90.00
_cell.angle_gamma   90.00
#
_symmetry.space_group_name_H-M   'P 1'
#
loop_
_entity.id
_entity.type
_entity.pdbx_description
1 polymer ?
#
loop_
_entity_poly.entity_id
_entity_poly.type
_entity_poly.pdbx_seq_one_letter_code
_entity_poly.pdbx_strand_id
1 'polypeptide(L)'
;MAQAETLPVALPTLELPTEDGEPLESQWHDDEIHLLLSSVRHHWHGRTDFYCGGNMFIYFSLEQVRNRDYRGPDFYVVLGVDGSYMRGAWVVWEEGGRYPN
;
A
#
# COMPACT_ATOMS: atom_id res chain seq x y z
N MET A 1 -37.07 2.10 -22.38
CA MET A 1 -36.48 2.30 -21.04
C MET A 1 -36.42 0.95 -20.36
N ALA A 2 -35.23 0.40 -20.19
CA ALA A 2 -34.98 -0.74 -19.32
C ALA A 2 -33.70 -0.39 -18.56
N GLN A 3 -33.86 -0.05 -17.29
CA GLN A 3 -32.74 0.16 -16.37
C GLN A 3 -32.10 -1.21 -16.15
N ALA A 4 -30.84 -1.37 -16.59
CA ALA A 4 -30.00 -2.45 -16.12
C ALA A 4 -29.48 -2.02 -14.74
N GLU A 5 -30.05 -2.61 -13.68
CA GLU A 5 -29.46 -2.60 -12.36
C GLU A 5 -28.06 -3.23 -12.45
N THR A 6 -27.04 -2.39 -12.42
CA THR A 6 -25.66 -2.82 -12.21
C THR A 6 -25.52 -3.26 -10.77
N LEU A 7 -25.66 -4.56 -10.52
CA LEU A 7 -25.24 -5.17 -9.27
C LEU A 7 -23.75 -4.85 -9.06
N PRO A 8 -23.33 -4.39 -7.87
CA PRO A 8 -21.93 -4.14 -7.62
C PRO A 8 -21.20 -5.47 -7.76
N VAL A 9 -20.21 -5.52 -8.66
CA VAL A 9 -19.25 -6.62 -8.69
C VAL A 9 -18.60 -6.61 -7.32
N ALA A 10 -19.05 -7.49 -6.44
CA ALA A 10 -18.35 -7.79 -5.21
C ALA A 10 -16.98 -8.29 -5.66
N LEU A 11 -15.96 -7.43 -5.51
CA LEU A 11 -14.59 -7.86 -5.58
C LEU A 11 -14.50 -9.06 -4.64
N PRO A 12 -14.02 -10.23 -5.11
CA PRO A 12 -13.83 -11.35 -4.19
C PRO A 12 -13.05 -10.80 -3.00
N THR A 13 -13.46 -11.17 -1.78
CA THR A 13 -12.70 -10.95 -0.55
C THR A 13 -11.41 -11.73 -0.69
N LEU A 14 -10.52 -11.22 -1.53
CA LEU A 14 -9.24 -11.77 -1.83
C LEU A 14 -8.43 -11.37 -0.62
N GLU A 15 -8.22 -12.30 0.31
CA GLU A 15 -7.29 -12.07 1.41
C GLU A 15 -5.93 -11.79 0.78
N LEU A 16 -5.59 -10.51 0.73
CA LEU A 16 -4.32 -10.03 0.23
C LEU A 16 -3.30 -10.28 1.33
N PRO A 17 -2.24 -11.07 1.09
CA PRO A 17 -1.17 -11.16 2.04
C PRO A 17 -0.62 -9.76 2.32
N THR A 18 -0.29 -9.47 3.56
CA THR A 18 0.32 -8.19 3.97
C THR A 18 1.84 -8.31 4.11
N GLU A 19 2.33 -9.54 4.23
CA GLU A 19 3.74 -9.91 4.46
C GLU A 19 4.10 -11.10 3.56
N ASP A 20 5.33 -11.15 3.04
CA ASP A 20 5.86 -12.30 2.29
C ASP A 20 6.28 -13.45 3.21
N GLY A 21 6.41 -13.19 4.51
CA GLY A 21 6.88 -14.15 5.51
C GLY A 21 8.38 -14.38 5.46
N GLU A 22 9.11 -13.63 4.63
CA GLU A 22 10.56 -13.66 4.58
C GLU A 22 11.13 -12.57 5.50
N PRO A 23 12.10 -12.88 6.37
CA PRO A 23 12.74 -11.87 7.19
C PRO A 23 13.49 -10.88 6.29
N LEU A 24 13.50 -9.61 6.68
CA LEU A 24 14.36 -8.60 6.07
C LEU A 24 15.81 -9.10 6.02
N GLU A 25 16.51 -8.80 4.93
CA GLU A 25 17.85 -9.34 4.63
C GLU A 25 18.87 -9.15 5.78
N SER A 26 18.71 -8.10 6.60
CA SER A 26 19.51 -7.88 7.79
C SER A 26 18.86 -6.87 8.75
N GLN A 27 19.35 -6.80 10.00
CA GLN A 27 19.00 -5.73 10.95
C GLN A 27 19.25 -4.33 10.38
N TRP A 28 20.31 -4.17 9.58
CA TRP A 28 20.61 -2.89 8.93
C TRP A 28 19.52 -2.48 7.93
N HIS A 29 18.97 -3.44 7.20
CA HIS A 29 17.88 -3.17 6.26
C HIS A 29 16.62 -2.68 7.01
N ASP A 30 16.30 -3.29 8.16
CA ASP A 30 15.20 -2.83 9.01
C ASP A 30 15.43 -1.42 9.57
N ASP A 31 16.65 -1.15 10.05
CA ASP A 31 17.02 0.16 10.60
C ASP A 31 16.96 1.27 9.53
N GLU A 32 17.36 0.97 8.29
CA GLU A 32 17.29 1.89 7.14
C GLU A 32 15.85 2.29 6.81
N ILE A 33 14.93 1.33 6.76
CA ILE A 33 13.50 1.58 6.50
C ILE A 33 12.91 2.45 7.63
N HIS A 34 13.18 2.10 8.89
CA HIS A 34 12.70 2.87 10.04
C HIS A 34 13.26 4.30 10.07
N LEU A 35 14.53 4.49 9.68
CA LEU A 35 15.14 5.80 9.57
C LEU A 35 14.44 6.66 8.50
N LEU A 36 14.13 6.10 7.34
CA LEU A 36 13.43 6.80 6.26
C LEU A 36 12.01 7.17 6.65
N LEU A 37 11.25 6.23 7.21
CA LEU A 37 9.88 6.47 7.71
C LEU A 37 9.87 7.59 8.76
N SER A 38 10.80 7.55 9.71
CA SER A 38 10.91 8.55 10.77
C SER A 38 11.29 9.92 10.21
N SER A 39 12.22 9.97 9.25
CA SER A 39 12.66 11.21 8.61
C SER A 39 11.53 11.91 7.85
N VAL A 40 10.73 11.17 7.09
CA VAL A 40 9.59 11.73 6.35
C VAL A 40 8.49 12.21 7.30
N ARG A 41 8.12 11.40 8.30
CA ARG A 41 7.12 11.79 9.31
C ARG A 41 7.55 13.02 10.11
N HIS A 42 8.85 13.14 10.40
CA HIS A 42 9.39 14.31 11.07
C HIS A 42 9.36 15.55 10.16
N HIS A 43 9.81 15.42 8.91
CA HIS A 43 9.85 16.52 7.95
C HIS A 43 8.45 17.09 7.63
N TRP A 44 7.45 16.23 7.54
CA TRP A 44 6.05 16.61 7.31
C TRP A 44 5.19 16.51 8.56
N HIS A 45 5.79 16.74 9.73
CA HIS A 45 5.05 16.76 10.99
C HIS A 45 3.88 17.75 10.92
N GLY A 46 2.67 17.28 11.27
CA GLY A 46 1.44 18.07 11.23
C GLY A 46 0.70 18.04 9.89
N ARG A 47 1.24 17.38 8.86
CA ARG A 47 0.52 17.07 7.62
C ARG A 47 -0.17 15.72 7.72
N THR A 48 -1.36 15.61 7.14
CA THR A 48 -2.14 14.36 7.04
C THR A 48 -2.48 14.01 5.59
N ASP A 49 -1.96 14.77 4.64
CA ASP A 49 -2.20 14.62 3.20
C ASP A 49 -1.13 13.75 2.50
N PHE A 50 -0.49 12.85 3.24
CA PHE A 50 0.50 11.90 2.71
C PHE A 50 0.49 10.60 3.52
N TYR A 51 0.91 9.51 2.89
CA TYR A 51 1.17 8.24 3.55
C TYR A 51 2.58 7.76 3.20
N CYS A 52 3.31 7.24 4.18
CA CYS A 52 4.58 6.56 3.96
C CYS A 52 4.53 5.16 4.56
N GLY A 53 4.92 4.17 3.77
CA GLY A 53 4.97 2.77 4.15
C GLY A 53 6.34 2.18 3.81
N GLY A 54 6.66 1.08 4.47
CA GLY A 54 7.85 0.29 4.20
C GLY A 54 7.59 -1.14 4.64
N ASN A 55 8.28 -2.09 4.01
CA ASN A 55 8.13 -3.52 4.27
C ASN A 55 6.66 -4.02 4.22
N MET A 56 5.87 -3.52 3.25
CA MET A 56 4.50 -3.97 3.01
C MET A 56 4.19 -4.02 1.50
N PHE A 57 3.23 -4.87 1.12
CA PHE A 57 2.94 -5.08 -0.30
C PHE A 57 2.19 -3.94 -0.98
N ILE A 58 2.44 -3.81 -2.28
CA ILE A 58 1.72 -2.90 -3.17
C ILE A 58 1.05 -3.68 -4.28
N TYR A 59 -0.26 -3.49 -4.39
CA TYR A 59 -1.12 -4.17 -5.34
C TYR A 59 -1.59 -3.20 -6.42
N PHE A 60 -1.01 -3.32 -7.62
CA PHE A 60 -1.38 -2.47 -8.76
C PHE A 60 -2.56 -3.01 -9.56
N SER A 61 -2.75 -4.34 -9.61
CA SER A 61 -3.85 -4.97 -10.35
C SER A 61 -4.31 -6.30 -9.76
N LEU A 62 -5.59 -6.64 -10.00
CA LEU A 62 -6.15 -7.95 -9.65
C LEU A 62 -5.45 -9.11 -10.40
N GLU A 63 -4.92 -8.84 -11.59
CA GLU A 63 -4.17 -9.83 -12.39
C GLU A 63 -2.84 -10.19 -11.71
N GLN A 64 -2.09 -9.20 -11.19
CA GLN A 64 -0.89 -9.46 -10.39
C GLN A 64 -1.19 -10.26 -9.13
N VAL A 65 -2.29 -9.97 -8.43
CA VAL A 65 -2.67 -10.77 -7.25
C VAL A 65 -2.95 -12.22 -7.65
N ARG A 66 -3.70 -12.43 -8.73
CA ARG A 66 -4.02 -13.78 -9.23
C ARG A 66 -2.78 -14.57 -9.62
N ASN A 67 -1.79 -13.89 -10.21
CA ASN A 67 -0.52 -14.50 -10.63
C ASN A 67 0.52 -14.54 -9.50
N ARG A 68 0.21 -14.02 -8.32
CA ARG A 68 1.13 -13.86 -7.18
C ARG A 68 2.42 -13.11 -7.54
N ASP A 69 2.33 -12.19 -8.50
CA ASP A 69 3.44 -11.35 -8.96
C ASP A 69 3.32 -9.97 -8.31
N TYR A 70 3.41 -9.96 -6.98
CA TYR A 70 3.42 -8.77 -6.15
C TYR A 70 4.82 -8.57 -5.57
N ARG A 71 5.31 -7.33 -5.60
CA ARG A 71 6.57 -6.93 -4.96
C ARG A 71 6.27 -5.77 -4.04
N GLY A 72 6.66 -5.91 -2.77
CA GLY A 72 6.67 -4.80 -1.82
C GLY A 72 7.97 -4.02 -2.01
N PRO A 73 7.92 -2.69 -2.20
CA PRO A 73 9.13 -1.90 -2.10
C PRO A 73 9.57 -1.80 -0.64
N ASP A 74 10.87 -1.63 -0.42
CA ASP A 74 11.43 -1.45 0.94
C ASP A 74 10.86 -0.19 1.61
N PHE A 75 10.62 0.86 0.82
CA PHE A 75 10.04 2.13 1.26
C PHE A 75 9.28 2.84 0.13
N TYR A 76 8.19 3.54 0.45
CA TYR A 76 7.46 4.38 -0.49
C TYR A 76 6.68 5.52 0.17
N VAL A 77 6.32 6.52 -0.64
CA VAL A 77 5.50 7.67 -0.24
C VAL A 77 4.39 7.90 -1.25
N VAL A 78 3.18 8.17 -0.76
CA VAL A 78 2.04 8.60 -1.57
C VAL A 78 1.53 9.94 -1.07
N LEU A 79 1.29 10.88 -1.98
CA LEU A 79 0.82 12.23 -1.68
C LEU A 79 -0.66 12.40 -2.01
N GLY A 80 -1.31 13.36 -1.35
CA GLY A 80 -2.72 13.70 -1.54
C GLY A 80 -3.70 12.70 -0.93
N VAL A 81 -3.20 11.70 -0.20
CA VAL A 81 -3.97 10.63 0.47
C VAL A 81 -4.20 10.96 1.93
N ASP A 82 -5.24 10.37 2.51
CA ASP A 82 -5.44 10.44 3.95
C ASP A 82 -4.40 9.54 4.65
N GLY A 83 -3.46 10.21 5.31
CA GLY A 83 -2.38 9.62 6.09
C GLY A 83 -2.73 9.33 7.54
N SER A 84 -3.96 9.62 7.99
CA SER A 84 -4.34 9.52 9.39
C SER A 84 -4.53 8.08 9.89
N TYR A 85 -4.69 7.11 8.98
CA TYR A 85 -4.89 5.71 9.31
C TYR A 85 -3.77 4.81 8.76
N MET A 86 -3.54 3.70 9.45
CA MET A 86 -2.57 2.68 9.06
C MET A 86 -3.17 1.74 8.02
N ARG A 87 -2.31 1.19 7.16
CA ARG A 87 -2.66 0.22 6.12
C ARG A 87 -1.81 -1.03 6.31
N GLY A 88 -2.41 -2.19 6.08
CA GLY A 88 -1.68 -3.46 6.03
C GLY A 88 -1.01 -3.73 4.67
N ALA A 89 -1.52 -3.10 3.61
CA ALA A 89 -0.94 -3.11 2.27
C ALA A 89 -1.41 -1.87 1.50
N TRP A 90 -0.70 -1.50 0.44
CA TRP A 90 -1.16 -0.48 -0.50
C TRP A 90 -1.95 -1.09 -1.64
N VAL A 91 -3.26 -0.85 -1.68
CA VAL A 91 -4.13 -1.39 -2.72
C VAL A 91 -4.60 -0.27 -3.63
N VAL A 92 -4.04 -0.18 -4.84
CA VAL A 92 -4.23 0.98 -5.72
C VAL A 92 -5.70 1.25 -6.04
N TRP A 93 -6.52 0.21 -6.22
CA TRP A 93 -7.95 0.38 -6.53
C TRP A 93 -8.80 0.77 -5.30
N GLU A 94 -8.34 0.50 -4.08
CA GLU A 94 -8.99 0.98 -2.85
C GLU A 94 -8.62 2.45 -2.58
N GLU A 95 -7.42 2.86 -3.00
CA GLU A 95 -6.88 4.22 -2.86
C GLU A 95 -7.26 5.15 -4.03
N GLY A 96 -8.29 4.80 -4.81
CA GLY A 96 -8.79 5.63 -5.90
C GLY A 96 -7.83 5.78 -7.08
N GLY A 97 -7.02 4.76 -7.36
CA GLY A 97 -6.05 4.78 -8.47
C GLY A 97 -4.77 5.53 -8.16
N ARG A 98 -4.42 5.71 -6.88
CA ARG A 98 -3.22 6.43 -6.48
C ARG A 98 -2.02 5.49 -6.37
N TYR A 99 -1.01 5.82 -7.16
CA TYR A 99 0.25 5.09 -7.21
C TYR A 99 1.27 5.74 -6.26
N PRO A 100 2.13 4.93 -5.62
CA PRO A 100 3.34 5.45 -5.00
C PRO A 100 4.20 6.14 -6.06
N ASN A 101 4.74 7.31 -5.72
CA ASN A 101 5.67 8.05 -6.57
C ASN A 101 7.12 7.78 -6.16
#